data_AF-A0A1Y6EXZ9-F1
#
_entry.id   AF-A0A1Y6EXZ9-F1
#
_cell.length_a   1.000
_cell.length_b   1.000
_cell.length_c   1.000
_cell.angle_alpha   90.00
_cell.angle_beta   90.00
_cell.angle_gamma   90.00
#
_symmetry.space_group_name_H-M   'P 1'
#
loop_
_entity.id
_entity.type
_entity.pdbx_description
1 polymer ?
#
loop_
_entity_poly.entity_id
_entity_poly.type
_entity_poly.pdbx_seq_one_letter_code
_entity_poly.pdbx_strand_id
1 'polypeptide(L)' 'MVQKLEDIVELGDLIRLDFKPGDKAVLMASRCISHEQGRRIHEAWERYAPGVPLLVLDDGMKLGLIREGD' A
#
# COMPACT_ATOMS: atom_id res chain seq x y z
N MET A 1 9.99 11.12 12.71
CA MET A 1 8.85 11.82 13.36
C MET A 1 7.64 10.93 13.15
N VAL A 2 7.25 10.15 14.17
CA VAL A 2 6.12 9.23 14.09
C VAL A 2 4.85 10.07 14.15
N GLN A 3 3.98 9.99 13.15
CA GLN A 3 2.69 10.66 13.21
C GLN A 3 1.93 10.16 14.44
N LYS A 4 1.47 11.10 15.27
CA LYS A 4 0.52 10.82 16.34
C LYS A 4 -0.77 10.29 15.70
N LEU A 5 -1.29 9.18 16.25
CA LEU A 5 -2.52 8.48 15.87
C LEU A 5 -3.82 9.32 16.05
N GLU A 6 -3.72 10.65 16.09
CA GLU A 6 -4.81 11.54 16.53
C GLU A 6 -5.87 11.78 15.43
N ASP A 7 -5.61 11.41 14.17
CA ASP A 7 -6.54 11.60 13.02
C ASP A 7 -7.12 10.29 12.46
N ILE A 8 -6.98 9.17 13.17
CA ILE A 8 -7.45 7.85 12.69
C ILE A 8 -8.92 7.66 13.08
N VAL A 9 -9.80 7.64 12.08
CA VAL A 9 -11.18 7.17 12.26
C VAL A 9 -11.19 5.66 12.05
N GLU A 10 -11.36 4.91 13.14
CA GLU A 10 -11.59 3.46 13.09
C GLU A 10 -13.04 3.16 12.67
N LEU A 11 -13.19 2.44 11.57
CA LEU A 11 -14.45 1.89 11.06
C LEU A 11 -14.35 0.36 11.10
N GLY A 12 -14.45 -0.22 12.29
CA GLY A 12 -14.16 -1.66 12.49
C GLY A 12 -12.67 -1.94 12.31
N ASP A 13 -12.32 -2.89 11.43
CA ASP A 13 -10.91 -3.20 11.10
C ASP A 13 -10.30 -2.20 10.09
N LEU A 14 -11.04 -1.16 9.70
CA LEU A 14 -10.60 -0.18 8.72
C LEU A 14 -10.13 1.09 9.42
N ILE A 15 -8.88 1.47 9.17
CA ILE A 15 -8.32 2.74 9.57
C ILE A 15 -8.36 3.66 8.34
N ARG A 16 -9.07 4.79 8.45
CA ARG A 16 -9.00 5.83 7.43
C ARG A 16 -7.68 6.59 7.59
N LEU A 17 -6.86 6.57 6.54
CA LEU A 17 -5.64 7.36 6.44
C LEU A 17 -5.77 8.32 5.25
N ASP A 18 -5.47 9.59 5.47
CA ASP A 18 -5.30 10.54 4.38
C ASP A 18 -3.89 10.40 3.80
N PHE A 19 -3.79 10.18 2.49
CA PHE A 19 -2.51 10.10 1.80
C PHE A 19 -1.82 11.47 1.75
N LYS A 20 -0.50 11.47 1.91
CA LYS A 20 0.35 12.65 1.75
C LYS A 20 1.16 12.56 0.45
N PRO A 21 1.55 13.69 -0.12
CA PRO A 21 2.47 13.70 -1.25
C PRO A 21 3.76 12.93 -0.92
N GLY A 22 4.10 11.95 -1.76
CA GLY A 22 5.27 11.09 -1.58
C GLY A 22 4.99 9.74 -0.89
N ASP A 23 3.78 9.54 -0.36
CA ASP A 23 3.37 8.24 0.16
C ASP A 23 3.33 7.19 -0.95
N LYS A 24 3.57 5.93 -0.55
CA LYS A 24 3.50 4.76 -1.41
C LYS A 24 2.69 3.69 -0.71
N ALA A 25 1.79 3.05 -1.43
CA ALA A 25 1.02 1.92 -0.92
C ALA A 25 1.71 0.60 -1.27
N VAL A 26 1.60 -0.37 -0.37
CA VAL A 26 2.02 -1.75 -0.61
C VAL A 26 0.88 -2.67 -0.22
N LEU A 27 0.39 -3.46 -1.19
CA LEU A 27 -0.55 -4.54 -0.93
C LEU A 27 0.24 -5.85 -0.80
N MET A 28 0.14 -6.51 0.35
CA MET A 28 0.73 -7.83 0.57
C MET A 28 -0.38 -8.89 0.54
N ALA A 29 -0.30 -9.80 -0.43
CA ALA A 29 -1.20 -10.93 -0.55
C ALA A 29 -0.51 -12.22 -0.06
N SER A 30 -1.27 -13.03 0.68
CA SER A 30 -0.81 -14.32 1.21
C SER A 30 -0.78 -15.43 0.16
N ARG A 31 -1.29 -15.18 -1.04
CA ARG A 31 -1.33 -16.13 -2.16
C ARG A 31 -0.89 -15.44 -3.43
N CYS A 32 -0.45 -16.22 -4.41
CA CYS A 32 -0.16 -15.73 -5.74
C CYS A 32 -1.36 -14.99 -6.35
N ILE A 33 -1.08 -13.84 -6.96
CA ILE A 33 -1.98 -13.00 -7.71
C ILE A 33 -1.72 -13.23 -9.19
N SER A 34 -2.75 -13.63 -9.93
CA SER A 34 -2.63 -13.73 -11.38
C SER A 34 -2.44 -12.34 -12.02
N HIS A 35 -1.88 -12.31 -13.23
CA HIS A 35 -1.65 -11.06 -13.96
C HIS A 35 -2.93 -10.20 -14.11
N GLU A 36 -4.06 -10.83 -14.43
CA GLU A 36 -5.34 -10.13 -14.58
C GLU A 36 -5.87 -9.57 -13.25
N GLN A 37 -5.67 -10.29 -12.13
CA GLN A 37 -6.00 -9.77 -10.81
C GLN A 37 -5.11 -8.57 -10.46
N GLY A 38 -3.81 -8.65 -10.73
CA GLY A 38 -2.87 -7.54 -10.55
C GLY A 38 -3.32 -6.30 -11.33
N ARG A 39 -3.65 -6.47 -12.62
CA ARG A 39 -4.18 -5.38 -13.46
C ARG A 39 -5.43 -4.74 -12.85
N ARG A 40 -6.40 -5.55 -12.42
CA ARG A 40 -7.65 -5.05 -11.80
C ARG A 40 -7.40 -4.32 -10.49
N ILE A 41 -6.48 -4.80 -9.67
CA ILE A 41 -6.07 -4.15 -8.41
C ILE A 41 -5.50 -2.76 -8.72
N HIS A 42 -4.56 -2.67 -9.67
CA HIS A 42 -3.98 -1.39 -10.07
C HIS A 42 -5.03 -0.41 -10.62
N GLU A 43 -5.96 -0.88 -11.46
CA GLU A 43 -7.03 -0.04 -11.99
C GLU A 43 -7.99 0.46 -10.91
N ALA A 44 -8.33 -0.39 -9.94
CA ALA A 44 -9.16 0.02 -8.82
C ALA A 44 -8.42 1.04 -7.93
N TRP A 45 -7.13 0.82 -7.70
CA TRP A 45 -6.29 1.71 -6.92
C TRP A 45 -6.15 3.09 -7.58
N GLU A 46 -5.86 3.15 -8.87
CA GLU A 46 -5.71 4.42 -9.59
C GLU A 46 -7.00 5.25 -9.56
N ARG A 47 -8.17 4.61 -9.57
CA ARG A 47 -9.46 5.32 -9.41
C ARG A 47 -9.68 5.86 -8.00
N TYR A 48 -9.17 5.16 -6.99
CA TYR A 48 -9.36 5.52 -5.58
C TYR A 48 -8.34 6.54 -5.08
N ALA A 49 -7.07 6.36 -5.43
CA ALA A 49 -5.95 7.21 -5.04
C ALA A 49 -5.08 7.57 -6.26
N PRO A 50 -5.58 8.43 -7.17
CA PRO A 50 -4.87 8.78 -8.39
C PRO A 50 -3.47 9.33 -8.11
N GLY A 51 -2.47 8.80 -8.83
CA GLY A 51 -1.08 9.23 -8.70
C GLY A 51 -0.33 8.76 -7.44
N VAL A 52 -0.97 8.02 -6.53
CA VAL A 52 -0.27 7.36 -5.40
C VAL A 52 0.29 6.01 -5.88
N PRO A 53 1.62 5.80 -5.87
CA PRO A 53 2.18 4.53 -6.33
C PRO A 53 1.72 3.34 -5.47
N LEU A 54 1.34 2.24 -6.13
CA LEU A 54 1.04 0.95 -5.48
C LEU A 54 2.05 -0.10 -5.92
N LEU A 55 2.63 -0.80 -4.95
CA LEU A 55 3.36 -2.05 -5.16
C LEU A 55 2.51 -3.22 -4.68
N VAL A 56 2.34 -4.24 -5.52
CA VAL A 56 1.69 -5.49 -5.14
C VAL A 56 2.75 -6.55 -4.92
N LEU A 57 2.77 -7.13 -3.72
CA LEU A 57 3.59 -8.27 -3.35
C LEU A 57 2.65 -9.44 -3.08
N ASP A 58 2.90 -10.58 -3.70
CA ASP A 58 2.08 -11.78 -3.56
C ASP A 58 2.91 -12.97 -3.09
N ASP A 59 2.25 -14.11 -2.89
CA ASP A 59 2.89 -15.36 -2.46
C ASP A 59 3.78 -15.24 -1.21
N GLY A 60 3.38 -14.37 -0.28
CA GLY A 60 4.13 -14.13 0.96
C GLY A 60 5.45 -13.37 0.76
N MET A 61 5.68 -12.77 -0.41
CA MET A 61 6.87 -11.96 -0.68
C MET A 61 6.97 -10.77 0.28
N LYS A 62 8.21 -10.49 0.72
CA LYS A 62 8.55 -9.33 1.53
C LYS A 62 9.70 -8.60 0.87
N LEU A 63 9.57 -7.27 0.78
CA LEU A 63 10.59 -6.42 0.21
C LEU A 63 11.13 -5.48 1.30
N GLY A 64 12.43 -5.54 1.53
CA GLY A 64 13.15 -4.64 2.42
C GLY A 64 14.21 -3.88 1.62
N LEU A 65 14.40 -2.60 1.94
CA LEU A 65 15.51 -1.82 1.42
C LEU A 65 16.52 -1.62 2.55
N ILE A 66 17.76 -2.04 2.33
CA ILE A 66 18.89 -1.70 3.19
C ILE A 66 19.73 -0.71 2.40
N ARG A 67 19.98 0.47 2.98
CA ARG A 67 20.98 1.39 2.46
C ARG A 67 22.30 1.02 3.14
N GLU A 68 23.23 0.43 2.39
CA GLU A 68 24.62 0.35 2.88
C GLU A 68 25.16 1.79 2.97
N GLY A 69 25.89 2.06 4.06
CA GLY A 69 26.18 3.42 4.56
C GLY A 69 26.83 4.36 3.55
N ASP A 70 26.65 5.67 3.83
CA ASP A 70 27.32 6.78 3.15
C ASP A 70 28.86 6.73 3.33
#